data_AF-A0A9P5N908-F1
#
_entry.id   AF-A0A9P5N908-F1
#
_cell.length_a   1.000
_cell.length_b   1.000
_cell.length_c   1.000
_cell.angle_alpha   90.00
_cell.angle_beta   90.00
_cell.angle_gamma   90.00
#
_symmetry.space_group_name_H-M   'P 1'
#
loop_
_entity.id
_entity.type
_entity.pdbx_description
1 polymer ?
#
loop_
_entity_poly.entity_id
_entity_poly.type
_entity_poly.pdbx_seq_one_letter_code
_entity_poly.pdbx_strand_id
1 'polypeptide(L)'
;MASLARLRHIKRLAIPRAAFQVRSVQTTADTTQLHNKPDDVHTGAPMTVRLHEDSFKGYNCEIPDLEVQITKDELLEMYKQMQTVRRMEMAADALYKAKLVRGFCHLAIGQEAVSVGLEHGITKTDRVITAYRCHPFAIMRGGTIRGVIAELLGRQDGMSHGKGGSMHIFTPTFFGGNGIVGAQVPIGAGVSFAQKYLGEKTCTFALYGDGASNQGQVFEAFNMAKLWNLPTVFVCENNKYGMGTSAARSSSNTDYYTRGDKIPGLQVNGMDIIAAKRAVEYARKWAVDDEKGPLLLEFVTYRYGGHSMSDPGTTYRTREEVQRMRSTQDPIRGLQKYIEEWGVATEQELKALDKEAKAEVDQAVEEAKQSPEPQSVDLWSDIYYKGTEPPRMRGREREEVG
;
A
#
# COMPACT_ATOMS: atom_id res chain seq x y z
N MET A 1 -54.76 -24.24 46.71
CA MET A 1 -54.28 -25.35 45.85
C MET A 1 -52.96 -24.93 45.25
N ALA A 2 -51.91 -25.68 45.56
CA ALA A 2 -50.53 -25.43 45.15
C ALA A 2 -50.33 -25.75 43.67
N SER A 3 -49.50 -24.95 42.98
CA SER A 3 -48.83 -25.37 41.75
C SER A 3 -47.37 -24.91 41.80
N LEU A 4 -46.49 -25.90 41.98
CA LEU A 4 -45.04 -25.79 41.98
C LEU A 4 -44.54 -25.77 40.53
N ALA A 5 -44.10 -24.62 40.03
CA ALA A 5 -43.33 -24.55 38.78
C ALA A 5 -41.82 -24.70 39.10
N ARG A 6 -41.27 -25.88 38.80
CA ARG A 6 -39.82 -26.16 38.85
C ARG A 6 -39.08 -25.34 37.79
N LEU A 7 -38.22 -24.43 38.21
CA LEU A 7 -37.18 -23.83 37.37
C LEU A 7 -36.14 -24.90 37.01
N ARG A 8 -36.05 -25.27 35.72
CA ARG A 8 -34.95 -26.07 35.19
C ARG A 8 -33.75 -25.16 34.93
N HIS A 9 -32.67 -25.36 35.67
CA HIS A 9 -31.36 -24.77 35.35
C HIS A 9 -30.83 -25.38 34.05
N ILE A 10 -30.78 -24.56 32.99
CA ILE A 10 -30.02 -24.88 31.78
C ILE A 10 -28.54 -24.65 32.11
N LYS A 11 -27.80 -25.73 32.37
CA LYS A 11 -26.33 -25.69 32.40
C LYS A 11 -25.86 -25.31 30.99
N ARG A 12 -25.33 -24.10 30.83
CA ARG A 12 -24.53 -23.73 29.65
C ARG A 12 -23.31 -24.65 29.63
N LEU A 13 -23.26 -25.58 28.68
CA LEU A 13 -22.06 -26.31 28.34
C LEU A 13 -21.01 -25.29 27.89
N ALA A 14 -19.97 -25.10 28.70
CA ALA A 14 -18.80 -24.34 28.32
C ALA A 14 -18.08 -25.14 27.22
N ILE A 15 -18.18 -24.68 25.98
CA ILE A 15 -17.35 -25.16 24.89
C ILE A 15 -15.92 -24.70 25.22
N PRO A 16 -14.92 -25.59 25.26
CA PRO A 16 -13.55 -25.16 25.45
C PRO A 16 -13.17 -24.33 24.22
N ARG A 17 -12.91 -23.03 24.42
CA ARG A 17 -12.14 -22.24 23.46
C ARG A 17 -10.72 -22.78 23.50
N ALA A 18 -10.45 -23.84 22.74
CA ALA A 18 -9.12 -24.06 22.24
C ALA A 18 -8.83 -22.89 21.29
N ALA A 19 -8.30 -21.81 21.85
CA ALA A 19 -7.67 -20.77 21.08
C ALA A 19 -6.45 -21.42 20.42
N PHE A 20 -6.65 -21.99 19.23
CA PHE A 20 -5.58 -22.04 18.26
C PHE A 20 -5.26 -20.57 17.96
N GLN A 21 -4.39 -19.97 18.77
CA GLN A 21 -3.63 -18.79 18.36
C GLN A 21 -2.73 -19.27 17.23
N VAL A 22 -3.31 -19.36 16.03
CA VAL A 22 -2.55 -19.44 14.80
C VAL A 22 -1.76 -18.15 14.77
N ARG A 23 -0.45 -18.24 14.99
CA ARG A 23 0.45 -17.08 15.00
C ARG A 23 0.28 -16.37 13.64
N SER A 24 -0.06 -15.08 13.67
CA SER A 24 0.08 -14.23 12.49
C SER A 24 1.57 -14.18 12.12
N VAL A 25 1.90 -13.85 10.87
CA VAL A 25 3.28 -13.48 10.53
C VAL A 25 3.81 -12.45 11.53
N GLN A 26 5.10 -12.55 11.85
CA GLN A 26 5.77 -11.55 12.66
C GLN A 26 5.82 -10.22 11.88
N THR A 27 5.84 -9.09 12.58
CA THR A 27 5.85 -7.74 11.98
C THR A 27 7.07 -6.92 12.36
N THR A 28 8.10 -7.58 12.88
CA THR A 28 9.39 -7.00 13.21
C THR A 28 10.15 -6.72 11.91
N ALA A 29 10.72 -5.52 11.79
CA ALA A 29 11.33 -5.04 10.55
C ALA A 29 12.84 -5.38 10.43
N ASP A 30 13.44 -5.97 11.47
CA ASP A 30 14.89 -6.19 11.63
C ASP A 30 15.29 -7.64 11.94
N THR A 31 14.51 -8.62 11.47
CA THR A 31 14.71 -10.06 11.73
C THR A 31 15.46 -10.83 10.64
N THR A 32 15.73 -10.21 9.49
CA THR A 32 16.47 -10.82 8.39
C THR A 32 17.95 -10.95 8.76
N GLN A 33 18.55 -12.10 8.46
CA GLN A 33 19.91 -12.43 8.85
C GLN A 33 20.83 -12.44 7.63
N LEU A 34 22.03 -11.89 7.76
CA LEU A 34 23.07 -12.05 6.76
C LEU A 34 23.62 -13.48 6.82
N HIS A 35 23.55 -14.21 5.70
CA HIS A 35 24.06 -15.57 5.61
C HIS A 35 25.47 -15.59 5.00
N ASN A 36 25.66 -14.86 3.90
CA ASN A 36 26.94 -14.70 3.22
C ASN A 36 27.07 -13.29 2.64
N LYS A 37 28.28 -12.74 2.63
CA LYS A 37 28.59 -11.47 1.97
C LYS A 37 29.90 -11.59 1.19
N PRO A 38 30.09 -10.81 0.11
CA PRO A 38 31.40 -10.71 -0.53
C PRO A 38 32.44 -10.17 0.46
N ASP A 39 33.72 -10.49 0.18
CA ASP A 39 34.86 -9.99 0.96
C ASP A 39 34.84 -8.45 1.00
N ASP A 40 34.54 -7.84 -0.14
CA ASP A 40 34.28 -6.41 -0.28
C ASP A 40 32.87 -6.15 -0.82
N VAL A 41 32.00 -5.61 0.03
CA VAL A 41 30.61 -5.24 -0.28
C VAL A 41 30.50 -4.04 -1.23
N HIS A 42 31.60 -3.33 -1.47
CA HIS A 42 31.66 -2.20 -2.39
C HIS A 42 31.90 -2.63 -3.84
N THR A 43 32.13 -3.92 -4.10
CA THR A 43 32.32 -4.47 -5.46
C THR A 43 31.03 -4.58 -6.28
N GLY A 44 29.86 -4.34 -5.67
CA GLY A 44 28.55 -4.54 -6.30
C GLY A 44 28.09 -6.00 -6.35
N ALA A 45 28.91 -6.94 -5.87
CA ALA A 45 28.53 -8.34 -5.77
C ALA A 45 27.36 -8.52 -4.77
N PRO A 46 26.40 -9.42 -5.06
CA PRO A 46 25.27 -9.66 -4.16
C PRO A 46 25.72 -10.33 -2.87
N MET A 47 25.06 -9.96 -1.78
CA MET A 47 25.07 -10.69 -0.52
C MET A 47 23.85 -11.60 -0.43
N THR A 48 24.01 -12.71 0.29
CA THR A 48 22.96 -13.67 0.55
C THR A 48 22.40 -13.43 1.95
N VAL A 49 21.11 -13.11 2.02
CA VAL A 49 20.40 -12.90 3.28
C VAL A 49 19.31 -13.96 3.42
N ARG A 50 18.97 -14.28 4.67
CA ARG A 50 17.91 -15.22 5.00
C ARG A 50 16.82 -14.51 5.78
N LEU A 51 15.63 -14.45 5.19
CA LEU A 51 14.41 -13.97 5.82
C LEU A 51 14.03 -14.85 7.01
N HIS A 52 13.38 -14.26 8.01
CA HIS A 52 12.82 -14.98 9.15
C HIS A 52 11.79 -16.03 8.69
N GLU A 53 11.71 -17.18 9.38
CA GLU A 53 10.79 -18.27 9.02
C GLU A 53 9.31 -17.85 9.04
N ASP A 54 8.93 -17.00 9.99
CA ASP A 54 7.59 -16.41 10.09
C ASP A 54 7.37 -15.15 9.22
N SER A 55 8.23 -14.88 8.23
CA SER A 55 8.03 -13.75 7.29
C SER A 55 6.88 -14.00 6.32
N PHE A 56 6.56 -15.28 6.04
CA PHE A 56 5.52 -15.68 5.11
C PHE A 56 4.61 -16.75 5.67
N LYS A 57 3.34 -16.75 5.23
CA LYS A 57 2.39 -17.83 5.46
C LYS A 57 1.56 -18.07 4.20
N GLY A 58 1.61 -19.29 3.67
CA GLY A 58 0.88 -19.68 2.46
C GLY A 58 -0.52 -20.21 2.75
N TYR A 59 -1.42 -20.07 1.78
CA TYR A 59 -2.73 -20.70 1.70
C TYR A 59 -2.92 -21.23 0.28
N ASN A 60 -3.00 -22.55 0.14
CA ASN A 60 -3.08 -23.23 -1.16
C ASN A 60 -1.94 -22.88 -2.14
N CYS A 61 -0.79 -22.43 -1.63
CA CYS A 61 0.44 -22.20 -2.39
C CYS A 61 1.66 -22.51 -1.52
N GLU A 62 2.80 -22.75 -2.18
CA GLU A 62 4.11 -22.75 -1.52
C GLU A 62 4.48 -21.34 -1.07
N ILE A 63 5.35 -21.23 -0.07
CA ILE A 63 5.92 -19.93 0.32
C ILE A 63 7.15 -19.62 -0.55
N PRO A 64 7.52 -18.34 -0.72
CA PRO A 64 8.77 -17.97 -1.37
C PRO A 64 9.99 -18.57 -0.66
N ASP A 65 11.08 -18.77 -1.39
CA ASP A 65 12.39 -19.06 -0.78
C ASP A 65 12.77 -17.91 0.16
N LEU A 66 13.26 -18.28 1.34
CA LEU A 66 13.70 -17.37 2.39
C LEU A 66 15.11 -16.84 2.14
N GLU A 67 15.90 -17.51 1.31
CA GLU A 67 17.20 -17.02 0.87
C GLU A 67 17.03 -16.04 -0.29
N VAL A 68 17.59 -14.84 -0.12
CA VAL A 68 17.47 -13.72 -1.06
C VAL A 68 18.86 -13.20 -1.38
N GLN A 69 19.12 -12.99 -2.66
CA GLN A 69 20.30 -12.25 -3.13
C GLN A 69 19.94 -10.77 -3.20
N ILE A 70 20.77 -9.93 -2.60
CA ILE A 70 20.55 -8.48 -2.55
C ILE A 70 21.88 -7.75 -2.68
N THR A 71 21.90 -6.59 -3.34
CA THR A 71 23.14 -5.81 -3.49
C THR A 71 23.17 -4.62 -2.53
N LYS A 72 24.37 -4.07 -2.32
CA LYS A 72 24.55 -2.81 -1.59
C LYS A 72 23.68 -1.69 -2.18
N ASP A 73 23.76 -1.50 -3.49
CA ASP A 73 23.08 -0.39 -4.17
C ASP A 73 21.56 -0.50 -4.03
N GLU A 74 21.04 -1.72 -4.11
CA GLU A 74 19.61 -1.99 -3.91
C GLU A 74 19.15 -1.66 -2.48
N LEU A 75 19.92 -2.00 -1.44
CA LEU A 75 19.62 -1.64 -0.05
C LEU A 75 19.60 -0.12 0.14
N LEU A 76 20.61 0.59 -0.40
CA LEU A 76 20.71 2.04 -0.26
C LEU A 76 19.61 2.77 -1.04
N GLU A 77 19.25 2.27 -2.22
CA GLU A 77 18.15 2.81 -3.02
C GLU A 77 16.81 2.62 -2.32
N MET A 78 16.51 1.42 -1.81
CA MET A 78 15.28 1.18 -1.04
C MET A 78 15.23 2.06 0.22
N TYR A 79 16.35 2.25 0.90
CA TYR A 79 16.44 3.14 2.07
C TYR A 79 16.11 4.59 1.69
N LYS A 80 16.78 5.13 0.65
CA LYS A 80 16.54 6.50 0.17
C LYS A 80 15.08 6.68 -0.27
N GLN A 81 14.53 5.75 -1.03
CA GLN A 81 13.15 5.81 -1.49
C GLN A 81 12.13 5.79 -0.35
N MET A 82 12.30 4.93 0.67
CA MET A 82 11.42 4.94 1.84
C MET A 82 11.54 6.25 2.63
N GLN A 83 12.74 6.82 2.75
CA GLN A 83 12.93 8.13 3.36
C GLN A 83 12.24 9.24 2.55
N THR A 84 12.38 9.25 1.23
CA THR A 84 11.71 10.21 0.34
C THR A 84 10.18 10.12 0.49
N VAL A 85 9.60 8.92 0.51
CA VAL A 85 8.17 8.70 0.77
C VAL A 85 7.77 9.29 2.13
N ARG A 86 8.50 8.94 3.20
CA ARG A 86 8.24 9.43 4.56
C ARG A 86 8.28 10.96 4.63
N ARG A 87 9.29 11.58 4.00
CA ARG A 87 9.49 13.03 3.97
C ARG A 87 8.39 13.74 3.18
N MET A 88 8.00 13.20 2.02
CA MET A 88 6.88 13.73 1.22
C MET A 88 5.57 13.71 2.03
N GLU A 89 5.25 12.60 2.69
CA GLU A 89 4.03 12.48 3.48
C GLU A 89 4.06 13.40 4.72
N MET A 90 5.22 13.59 5.34
CA MET A 90 5.40 14.58 6.41
C MET A 90 5.23 16.03 5.91
N ALA A 91 5.68 16.33 4.69
CA ALA A 91 5.43 17.63 4.07
C ALA A 91 3.93 17.83 3.80
N ALA A 92 3.23 16.81 3.29
CA ALA A 92 1.78 16.84 3.10
C ALA A 92 1.02 17.08 4.43
N ASP A 93 1.42 16.44 5.53
CA ASP A 93 0.90 16.71 6.87
C ASP A 93 1.04 18.18 7.27
N ALA A 94 2.24 18.75 7.09
CA ALA A 94 2.52 20.14 7.41
C ALA A 94 1.70 21.12 6.55
N LEU A 95 1.61 20.88 5.25
CA LEU A 95 0.83 21.70 4.31
C LEU A 95 -0.68 21.65 4.62
N TYR A 96 -1.20 20.50 5.05
CA TYR A 96 -2.59 20.36 5.48
C TYR A 96 -2.86 21.15 6.77
N LYS A 97 -1.96 21.05 7.76
CA LYS A 97 -2.06 21.83 9.01
C LYS A 97 -1.98 23.34 8.75
N ALA A 98 -1.18 23.75 7.77
CA ALA A 98 -1.10 25.12 7.28
C ALA A 98 -2.30 25.56 6.42
N LYS A 99 -3.31 24.69 6.24
CA LYS A 99 -4.53 24.93 5.44
C LYS A 99 -4.29 25.16 3.94
N LEU A 100 -3.11 24.78 3.45
CA LEU A 100 -2.78 24.83 2.02
C LEU A 100 -3.33 23.61 1.28
N VAL A 101 -3.37 22.44 1.94
CA VAL A 101 -4.11 21.26 1.47
C VAL A 101 -5.47 21.23 2.16
N ARG A 102 -6.53 20.90 1.40
CA ARG A 102 -7.93 20.85 1.88
C ARG A 102 -8.56 19.50 1.56
N GLY A 103 -9.77 19.27 2.07
CA GLY A 103 -10.53 18.06 1.79
C GLY A 103 -9.91 16.81 2.42
N PHE A 104 -9.80 15.74 1.65
CA PHE A 104 -9.19 14.49 2.11
C PHE A 104 -7.67 14.50 1.92
N CYS A 105 -6.95 13.93 2.87
CA CYS A 105 -5.51 13.65 2.76
C CYS A 105 -5.19 12.41 3.61
N HIS A 106 -4.71 11.34 2.96
CA HIS A 106 -4.47 10.03 3.59
C HIS A 106 -2.99 9.65 3.49
N LEU A 107 -2.27 9.78 4.60
CA LEU A 107 -0.82 9.61 4.63
C LEU A 107 -0.40 8.15 4.82
N ALA A 108 0.53 7.63 4.02
CA ALA A 108 1.03 6.26 4.12
C ALA A 108 2.16 6.05 5.14
N ILE A 109 2.41 7.02 6.02
CA ILE A 109 3.48 6.96 7.03
C ILE A 109 3.40 5.68 7.87
N GLY A 110 4.46 4.86 7.80
CA GLY A 110 4.58 3.54 8.44
C GLY A 110 4.38 2.34 7.50
N GLN A 111 3.92 2.58 6.26
CA GLN A 111 3.66 1.55 5.25
C GLN A 111 4.66 1.63 4.07
N GLU A 112 5.79 2.31 4.25
CA GLU A 112 6.74 2.59 3.15
C GLU A 112 7.28 1.30 2.50
N ALA A 113 7.52 0.27 3.32
CA ALA A 113 7.99 -1.03 2.85
C ALA A 113 7.03 -1.70 1.87
N VAL A 114 5.71 -1.43 1.97
CA VAL A 114 4.73 -1.98 1.04
C VAL A 114 4.89 -1.35 -0.35
N SER A 115 4.89 -0.02 -0.43
CA SER A 115 5.00 0.66 -1.73
C SER A 115 6.37 0.50 -2.38
N VAL A 116 7.45 0.58 -1.60
CA VAL A 116 8.81 0.43 -2.12
C VAL A 116 9.10 -1.03 -2.44
N GLY A 117 8.70 -1.97 -1.58
CA GLY A 117 8.85 -3.41 -1.85
C GLY A 117 8.05 -3.85 -3.08
N LEU A 118 6.84 -3.31 -3.27
CA LEU A 118 6.07 -3.54 -4.49
C LEU A 118 6.82 -3.04 -5.72
N GLU A 119 7.36 -1.83 -5.70
CA GLU A 119 8.06 -1.27 -6.86
C GLU A 119 9.32 -2.06 -7.23
N HIS A 120 10.10 -2.49 -6.25
CA HIS A 120 11.32 -3.27 -6.47
C HIS A 120 11.07 -4.72 -6.88
N GLY A 121 9.85 -5.24 -6.71
CA GLY A 121 9.45 -6.58 -7.12
C GLY A 121 8.78 -6.67 -8.50
N ILE A 122 8.60 -5.53 -9.19
CA ILE A 122 7.87 -5.45 -10.47
C ILE A 122 8.65 -4.69 -11.54
N THR A 123 8.12 -4.66 -12.76
CA THR A 123 8.64 -3.81 -13.84
C THR A 123 7.80 -2.54 -14.01
N LYS A 124 8.33 -1.56 -14.75
CA LYS A 124 7.57 -0.36 -15.12
C LYS A 124 6.39 -0.65 -16.06
N THR A 125 6.32 -1.84 -16.67
CA THR A 125 5.21 -2.24 -17.56
C THR A 125 4.06 -2.95 -16.83
N ASP A 126 4.30 -3.49 -15.63
CA ASP A 126 3.24 -3.98 -14.75
C ASP A 126 2.29 -2.84 -14.34
N ARG A 127 1.05 -3.14 -13.97
CA ARG A 127 0.07 -2.11 -13.60
C ARG A 127 -0.23 -2.15 -12.12
N VAL A 128 -0.47 -0.98 -11.55
CA VAL A 128 -0.80 -0.83 -10.13
C VAL A 128 -2.09 -0.01 -10.04
N ILE A 129 -3.00 -0.45 -9.18
CA ILE A 129 -4.21 0.31 -8.85
C ILE A 129 -4.50 0.17 -7.36
N THR A 130 -4.80 1.27 -6.67
CA THR A 130 -5.06 1.26 -5.22
C THR A 130 -6.22 2.19 -4.85
N ALA A 131 -6.54 2.22 -3.55
CA ALA A 131 -7.51 3.15 -2.97
C ALA A 131 -6.90 4.56 -2.81
N TYR A 132 -7.54 5.41 -2.01
CA TYR A 132 -7.15 6.81 -1.79
C TYR A 132 -5.86 7.05 -1.00
N ARG A 133 -5.18 6.02 -0.49
CA ARG A 133 -3.88 6.16 0.20
C ARG A 133 -2.74 5.91 -0.79
N CYS A 134 -2.66 6.76 -1.80
CA CYS A 134 -1.94 6.46 -3.04
C CYS A 134 -0.64 7.22 -3.27
N HIS A 135 -0.30 8.22 -2.44
CA HIS A 135 0.83 9.12 -2.75
C HIS A 135 2.16 8.37 -3.01
N PRO A 136 2.56 7.36 -2.23
CA PRO A 136 3.80 6.63 -2.49
C PRO A 136 3.77 5.87 -3.81
N PHE A 137 2.64 5.21 -4.12
CA PHE A 137 2.49 4.47 -5.38
C PHE A 137 2.55 5.40 -6.59
N ALA A 138 1.95 6.60 -6.49
CA ALA A 138 1.99 7.57 -7.56
C ALA A 138 3.43 7.99 -7.91
N ILE A 139 4.28 8.32 -6.92
CA ILE A 139 5.67 8.71 -7.19
C ILE A 139 6.52 7.52 -7.68
N MET A 140 6.27 6.30 -7.20
CA MET A 140 7.01 5.11 -7.65
C MET A 140 6.65 4.72 -9.08
N ARG A 141 5.40 4.98 -9.50
CA ARG A 141 4.86 4.61 -10.81
C ARG A 141 4.93 5.75 -11.84
N GLY A 142 5.99 6.55 -11.81
CA GLY A 142 6.27 7.56 -12.84
C GLY A 142 5.69 8.94 -12.57
N GLY A 143 5.13 9.16 -11.38
CA GLY A 143 4.85 10.51 -10.89
C GLY A 143 6.10 11.19 -10.35
N THR A 144 5.97 12.47 -10.00
CA THR A 144 7.02 13.24 -9.34
C THR A 144 6.53 13.77 -7.99
N ILE A 145 7.43 14.02 -7.05
CA ILE A 145 7.08 14.62 -5.76
C ILE A 145 6.42 15.97 -5.97
N ARG A 146 6.98 16.80 -6.87
CA ARG A 146 6.40 18.10 -7.24
C ARG A 146 4.97 17.92 -7.74
N GLY A 147 4.73 17.01 -8.69
CA GLY A 147 3.39 16.80 -9.25
C GLY A 147 2.38 16.31 -8.21
N VAL A 148 2.78 15.41 -7.30
CA VAL A 148 1.92 14.95 -6.21
C VAL A 148 1.62 16.07 -5.22
N ILE A 149 2.63 16.83 -4.78
CA ILE A 149 2.42 17.97 -3.86
C ILE A 149 1.60 19.08 -4.53
N ALA A 150 1.84 19.38 -5.81
CA ALA A 150 1.06 20.35 -6.58
C ALA A 150 -0.42 19.92 -6.69
N GLU A 151 -0.68 18.62 -6.88
CA GLU A 151 -2.05 18.10 -6.90
C GLU A 151 -2.73 18.23 -5.52
N LEU A 152 -2.01 17.95 -4.43
CA LEU A 152 -2.52 18.17 -3.06
C LEU A 152 -2.82 19.65 -2.78
N LEU A 153 -2.02 20.55 -3.33
CA LEU A 153 -2.21 22.00 -3.24
C LEU A 153 -3.28 22.52 -4.21
N GLY A 154 -3.83 21.68 -5.10
CA GLY A 154 -4.82 22.08 -6.10
C GLY A 154 -4.25 23.00 -7.18
N ARG A 155 -3.03 22.74 -7.66
CA ARG A 155 -2.31 23.57 -8.64
C ARG A 155 -2.30 22.95 -10.04
N GLN A 156 -2.06 23.78 -11.07
CA GLN A 156 -2.04 23.36 -12.47
C GLN A 156 -0.99 22.28 -12.79
N ASP A 157 0.17 22.35 -12.14
CA ASP A 157 1.24 21.35 -12.31
C ASP A 157 0.96 20.06 -11.52
N GLY A 158 -0.20 19.96 -10.87
CA GLY A 158 -0.66 18.72 -10.29
C GLY A 158 -0.78 17.61 -11.33
N MET A 159 -0.56 16.38 -10.90
CA MET A 159 -0.66 15.18 -11.77
C MET A 159 -2.03 15.01 -12.45
N SER A 160 -3.06 15.69 -11.95
CA SER A 160 -4.40 15.75 -12.52
C SER A 160 -4.89 17.21 -12.61
N HIS A 161 -3.93 18.12 -12.81
CA HIS A 161 -4.14 19.56 -13.01
C HIS A 161 -4.94 20.23 -11.88
N GLY A 162 -4.80 19.73 -10.65
CA GLY A 162 -5.49 20.25 -9.47
C GLY A 162 -6.97 19.88 -9.40
N LYS A 163 -7.47 19.02 -10.29
CA LYS A 163 -8.87 18.57 -10.32
C LYS A 163 -9.13 17.37 -9.42
N GLY A 164 -8.13 16.54 -9.16
CA GLY A 164 -8.27 15.26 -8.46
C GLY A 164 -8.03 15.35 -6.96
N GLY A 165 -7.06 16.15 -6.53
CA GLY A 165 -6.59 16.22 -5.16
C GLY A 165 -5.94 14.91 -4.68
N SER A 166 -5.87 14.72 -3.36
CA SER A 166 -5.15 13.60 -2.72
C SER A 166 -5.54 12.22 -3.21
N MET A 167 -6.82 12.01 -3.51
CA MET A 167 -7.36 10.67 -3.74
C MET A 167 -7.26 10.23 -5.20
N HIS A 168 -7.01 11.12 -6.15
CA HIS A 168 -7.19 10.86 -7.58
C HIS A 168 -5.96 11.31 -8.37
N ILE A 169 -4.90 10.49 -8.30
CA ILE A 169 -3.61 10.72 -8.94
C ILE A 169 -3.32 9.56 -9.87
N PHE A 170 -3.05 9.82 -11.15
CA PHE A 170 -2.89 8.79 -12.19
C PHE A 170 -1.55 8.93 -12.92
N THR A 171 -1.05 7.81 -13.42
CA THR A 171 0.06 7.76 -14.38
C THR A 171 -0.25 6.70 -15.45
N PRO A 172 0.53 6.59 -16.54
CA PRO A 172 0.29 5.55 -17.55
C PRO A 172 0.27 4.12 -17.01
N THR A 173 0.95 3.83 -15.89
CA THR A 173 1.02 2.48 -15.29
C THR A 173 0.44 2.42 -13.87
N PHE A 174 -0.09 3.55 -13.38
CA PHE A 174 -0.81 3.65 -12.12
C PHE A 174 -2.23 4.16 -12.34
N PHE A 175 -3.20 3.27 -12.21
CA PHE A 175 -4.61 3.50 -12.51
C PHE A 175 -5.36 4.17 -11.36
N GLY A 176 -4.68 5.04 -10.63
CA GLY A 176 -5.31 5.92 -9.67
C GLY A 176 -5.18 5.49 -8.22
N GLY A 177 -5.28 6.51 -7.38
CA GLY A 177 -6.05 6.38 -6.16
C GLY A 177 -7.55 6.42 -6.45
N ASN A 178 -8.30 5.62 -5.72
CA ASN A 178 -9.74 5.47 -5.91
C ASN A 178 -10.47 5.74 -4.58
N GLY A 179 -11.43 6.67 -4.61
CA GLY A 179 -12.15 7.14 -3.42
C GLY A 179 -13.24 6.18 -2.92
N ILE A 180 -13.78 5.35 -3.81
CA ILE A 180 -14.87 4.41 -3.48
C ILE A 180 -14.27 3.09 -3.02
N VAL A 181 -14.46 2.78 -1.75
CA VAL A 181 -13.90 1.60 -1.08
C VAL A 181 -14.26 0.31 -1.82
N GLY A 182 -13.26 -0.39 -2.34
CA GLY A 182 -13.39 -1.69 -3.01
C GLY A 182 -13.64 -1.61 -4.52
N ALA A 183 -13.99 -0.44 -5.07
CA ALA A 183 -14.30 -0.27 -6.49
C ALA A 183 -13.08 -0.49 -7.40
N GLN A 184 -11.88 -0.23 -6.88
CA GLN A 184 -10.63 -0.42 -7.62
C GLN A 184 -10.28 -1.89 -7.86
N VAL A 185 -10.83 -2.82 -7.07
CA VAL A 185 -10.53 -4.25 -7.17
C VAL A 185 -11.06 -4.86 -8.47
N PRO A 186 -12.35 -4.73 -8.83
CA PRO A 186 -12.83 -5.17 -10.14
C PRO A 186 -12.20 -4.39 -11.30
N ILE A 187 -11.87 -3.11 -11.12
CA ILE A 187 -11.15 -2.33 -12.16
C ILE A 187 -9.78 -2.94 -12.42
N GLY A 188 -9.01 -3.27 -11.38
CA GLY A 188 -7.71 -3.94 -11.52
C GLY A 188 -7.82 -5.32 -12.19
N ALA A 189 -8.85 -6.10 -11.88
CA ALA A 189 -9.13 -7.33 -12.60
C ALA A 189 -9.41 -7.06 -14.10
N GLY A 190 -10.18 -6.01 -14.43
CA GLY A 190 -10.42 -5.57 -15.81
C GLY A 190 -9.15 -5.14 -16.54
N VAL A 191 -8.23 -4.43 -15.88
CA VAL A 191 -6.92 -4.07 -16.47
C VAL A 191 -6.12 -5.34 -16.79
N SER A 192 -6.08 -6.31 -15.87
CA SER A 192 -5.40 -7.59 -16.13
C SER A 192 -6.07 -8.44 -17.22
N PHE A 193 -7.39 -8.34 -17.37
CA PHE A 193 -8.10 -8.93 -18.49
C PHE A 193 -7.63 -8.32 -19.80
N ALA A 194 -7.52 -6.99 -19.89
CA ALA A 194 -7.02 -6.31 -21.08
C ALA A 194 -5.56 -6.72 -21.40
N GLN A 195 -4.67 -6.77 -20.40
CA GLN A 195 -3.29 -7.26 -20.57
C GLN A 195 -3.27 -8.67 -21.17
N LYS A 196 -4.05 -9.59 -20.59
CA LYS A 196 -4.16 -10.96 -21.09
C LYS A 196 -4.74 -11.02 -22.51
N TYR A 197 -5.78 -10.23 -22.78
CA TYR A 197 -6.44 -10.17 -24.09
C TYR A 197 -5.48 -9.68 -25.19
N LEU A 198 -4.61 -8.72 -24.86
CA LEU A 198 -3.59 -8.18 -25.75
C LEU A 198 -2.31 -9.04 -25.83
N GLY A 199 -2.25 -10.15 -25.08
CA GLY A 199 -1.07 -11.02 -25.04
C GLY A 199 0.14 -10.40 -24.33
N GLU A 200 -0.06 -9.39 -23.48
CA GLU A 200 1.01 -8.75 -22.71
C GLU A 200 1.48 -9.67 -21.58
N LYS A 201 2.79 -9.88 -21.46
CA LYS A 201 3.41 -10.61 -20.34
C LYS A 201 3.65 -9.68 -19.15
N THR A 202 2.56 -9.12 -18.62
CA THR A 202 2.55 -8.16 -17.51
C THR A 202 1.46 -8.53 -16.50
N CYS A 203 1.63 -8.09 -15.25
CA CYS A 203 0.69 -8.32 -14.15
C CYS A 203 -0.03 -7.02 -13.78
N THR A 204 -1.21 -7.13 -13.17
CA THR A 204 -1.83 -6.02 -12.43
C THR A 204 -1.87 -6.33 -10.93
N PHE A 205 -1.33 -5.41 -10.13
CA PHE A 205 -1.47 -5.40 -8.68
C PHE A 205 -2.67 -4.53 -8.30
N ALA A 206 -3.74 -5.18 -7.82
CA ALA A 206 -4.99 -4.54 -7.41
C ALA A 206 -5.07 -4.48 -5.88
N LEU A 207 -4.70 -3.32 -5.33
CA LEU A 207 -4.58 -3.11 -3.89
C LEU A 207 -5.88 -2.62 -3.25
N TYR A 208 -6.14 -3.08 -2.02
CA TYR A 208 -7.26 -2.68 -1.16
C TYR A 208 -6.89 -2.84 0.32
N GLY A 209 -7.57 -2.11 1.21
CA GLY A 209 -7.31 -2.20 2.66
C GLY A 209 -8.12 -3.30 3.36
N ASP A 210 -7.76 -3.62 4.61
CA ASP A 210 -8.49 -4.59 5.45
C ASP A 210 -9.98 -4.28 5.58
N GLY A 211 -10.38 -3.01 5.68
CA GLY A 211 -11.80 -2.62 5.67
C GLY A 211 -12.50 -2.85 4.32
N ALA A 212 -11.78 -2.65 3.21
CA ALA A 212 -12.31 -2.83 1.85
C ALA A 212 -12.49 -4.31 1.48
N SER A 213 -11.77 -5.21 2.14
CA SER A 213 -11.83 -6.64 1.90
C SER A 213 -13.25 -7.22 2.04
N ASN A 214 -14.14 -6.57 2.79
CA ASN A 214 -15.52 -7.00 3.04
C ASN A 214 -16.53 -6.53 1.97
N GLN A 215 -16.08 -5.82 0.93
CA GLN A 215 -16.95 -5.36 -0.15
C GLN A 215 -17.35 -6.52 -1.07
N GLY A 216 -18.64 -6.64 -1.42
CA GLY A 216 -19.15 -7.75 -2.25
C GLY A 216 -18.43 -7.86 -3.60
N GLN A 217 -18.22 -6.72 -4.27
CA GLN A 217 -17.52 -6.66 -5.56
C GLN A 217 -16.08 -7.20 -5.54
N VAL A 218 -15.43 -7.28 -4.38
CA VAL A 218 -14.10 -7.90 -4.23
C VAL A 218 -14.18 -9.41 -4.50
N PHE A 219 -15.20 -10.08 -3.95
CA PHE A 219 -15.42 -11.51 -4.15
C PHE A 219 -15.93 -11.82 -5.56
N GLU A 220 -16.73 -10.94 -6.15
CA GLU A 220 -17.12 -11.05 -7.56
C GLU A 220 -15.90 -10.97 -8.49
N ALA A 221 -14.99 -10.02 -8.23
CA ALA A 221 -13.73 -9.88 -8.96
C ALA A 221 -12.84 -11.12 -8.78
N PHE A 222 -12.73 -11.68 -7.57
CA PHE A 222 -12.01 -12.92 -7.32
C PHE A 222 -12.56 -14.07 -8.16
N ASN A 223 -13.88 -14.28 -8.15
CA ASN A 223 -14.51 -15.36 -8.90
C ASN A 223 -14.19 -15.26 -10.40
N MET A 224 -14.37 -14.08 -11.00
CA MET A 224 -14.09 -13.87 -12.43
C MET A 224 -12.59 -14.00 -12.76
N ALA A 225 -11.71 -13.40 -11.94
CA ALA A 225 -10.27 -13.48 -12.15
C ALA A 225 -9.77 -14.93 -12.10
N LYS A 226 -10.31 -15.75 -11.19
CA LYS A 226 -9.97 -17.17 -11.12
C LYS A 226 -10.55 -17.95 -12.29
N LEU A 227 -11.81 -17.72 -12.64
CA LEU A 227 -12.48 -18.37 -13.76
C LEU A 227 -11.72 -18.15 -15.08
N TRP A 228 -11.25 -16.93 -15.31
CA TRP A 228 -10.54 -16.57 -16.54
C TRP A 228 -9.02 -16.69 -16.44
N ASN A 229 -8.48 -17.19 -15.32
CA ASN A 229 -7.05 -17.31 -15.06
C ASN A 229 -6.29 -16.00 -15.38
N LEU A 230 -6.73 -14.89 -14.80
CA LEU A 230 -6.15 -13.56 -15.05
C LEU A 230 -4.83 -13.37 -14.29
N PRO A 231 -3.85 -12.63 -14.85
CA PRO A 231 -2.61 -12.27 -14.16
C PRO A 231 -2.84 -11.11 -13.18
N THR A 232 -3.73 -11.30 -12.21
CA THR A 232 -4.06 -10.31 -11.17
C THR A 232 -3.47 -10.73 -9.83
N VAL A 233 -2.70 -9.86 -9.19
CA VAL A 233 -2.33 -10.01 -7.78
C VAL A 233 -3.23 -9.09 -6.95
N PHE A 234 -4.08 -9.69 -6.13
CA PHE A 234 -5.00 -8.98 -5.25
C PHE A 234 -4.32 -8.71 -3.91
N VAL A 235 -4.00 -7.45 -3.62
CA VAL A 235 -3.20 -7.10 -2.45
C VAL A 235 -4.06 -6.49 -1.35
N CYS A 236 -4.12 -7.14 -0.19
CA CYS A 236 -4.71 -6.58 1.02
C CYS A 236 -3.63 -5.88 1.87
N GLU A 237 -3.71 -4.55 1.98
CA GLU A 237 -2.91 -3.77 2.93
C GLU A 237 -3.59 -3.82 4.31
N ASN A 238 -3.20 -4.79 5.15
CA ASN A 238 -3.75 -4.98 6.49
C ASN A 238 -3.00 -4.10 7.50
N ASN A 239 -3.45 -2.84 7.62
CA ASN A 239 -2.96 -1.90 8.64
C ASN A 239 -3.76 -1.94 9.96
N LYS A 240 -4.54 -3.02 10.16
CA LYS A 240 -5.34 -3.37 11.34
C LYS A 240 -6.65 -2.59 11.53
N TYR A 241 -6.88 -1.49 10.80
CA TYR A 241 -8.01 -0.59 11.04
C TYR A 241 -8.62 -0.01 9.76
N GLY A 242 -9.83 -0.47 9.41
CA GLY A 242 -10.72 0.18 8.45
C GLY A 242 -11.35 1.45 9.04
N MET A 243 -10.81 2.62 8.69
CA MET A 243 -11.12 3.90 9.33
C MET A 243 -10.90 3.83 10.86
N GLY A 244 -11.97 3.69 11.65
CA GLY A 244 -11.90 3.53 13.11
C GLY A 244 -12.34 2.16 13.62
N THR A 245 -12.60 1.20 12.72
CA THR A 245 -13.04 -0.15 13.10
C THR A 245 -11.87 -1.11 12.96
N SER A 246 -11.51 -1.81 14.04
CA SER A 246 -10.44 -2.81 14.00
C SER A 246 -10.85 -4.03 13.18
N ALA A 247 -9.86 -4.72 12.60
CA ALA A 247 -10.06 -5.93 11.80
C ALA A 247 -10.95 -6.98 12.48
N ALA A 248 -10.74 -7.24 13.77
CA ALA A 248 -11.52 -8.21 14.53
C ALA A 248 -12.99 -7.80 14.77
N ARG A 249 -13.33 -6.52 14.56
CA ARG A 249 -14.70 -5.99 14.66
C ARG A 249 -15.40 -5.87 13.31
N SER A 250 -14.64 -5.86 12.21
CA SER A 250 -15.17 -5.72 10.85
C SER A 250 -15.23 -7.04 10.09
N SER A 251 -14.36 -8.02 10.43
CA SER A 251 -14.19 -9.25 9.68
C SER A 251 -14.29 -10.47 10.59
N SER A 252 -15.12 -11.45 10.22
CA SER A 252 -15.20 -12.75 10.91
C SER A 252 -13.98 -13.63 10.67
N ASN A 253 -13.35 -13.49 9.49
CA ASN A 253 -12.06 -14.04 9.15
C ASN A 253 -11.05 -12.90 8.90
N THR A 254 -10.07 -12.77 9.80
CA THR A 254 -8.99 -11.77 9.71
C THR A 254 -7.72 -12.29 9.02
N ASP A 255 -7.72 -13.55 8.56
CA ASP A 255 -6.69 -14.09 7.69
C ASP A 255 -7.01 -13.69 6.24
N TYR A 256 -6.77 -12.43 5.90
CA TYR A 256 -7.23 -11.83 4.63
C TYR A 256 -6.70 -12.56 3.40
N TYR A 257 -5.46 -13.07 3.46
CA TYR A 257 -4.86 -13.89 2.40
C TYR A 257 -5.63 -15.19 2.06
N THR A 258 -6.52 -15.66 2.94
CA THR A 258 -7.33 -16.87 2.72
C THR A 258 -8.68 -16.61 2.05
N ARG A 259 -9.10 -15.34 1.94
CA ARG A 259 -10.49 -15.00 1.58
C ARG A 259 -10.80 -15.11 0.09
N GLY A 260 -9.79 -15.42 -0.70
CA GLY A 260 -9.94 -15.79 -2.11
C GLY A 260 -10.55 -17.17 -2.32
N ASP A 261 -10.76 -17.97 -1.24
CA ASP A 261 -11.27 -19.35 -1.25
C ASP A 261 -10.46 -20.26 -2.18
N LYS A 262 -10.81 -20.31 -3.47
CA LYS A 262 -10.10 -21.04 -4.51
C LYS A 262 -8.87 -20.33 -5.06
N ILE A 263 -8.71 -19.03 -4.78
CA ILE A 263 -7.50 -18.29 -5.12
C ILE A 263 -6.47 -18.52 -4.01
N PRO A 264 -5.26 -19.03 -4.33
CA PRO A 264 -4.20 -19.15 -3.36
C PRO A 264 -3.77 -17.79 -2.81
N GLY A 265 -3.16 -17.78 -1.64
CA GLY A 265 -2.70 -16.53 -1.05
C GLY A 265 -1.50 -16.64 -0.15
N LEU A 266 -0.83 -15.50 0.03
CA LEU A 266 0.40 -15.35 0.78
C LEU A 266 0.24 -14.18 1.75
N GLN A 267 0.36 -14.45 3.06
CA GLN A 267 0.52 -13.40 4.06
C GLN A 267 1.99 -13.08 4.25
N VAL A 268 2.31 -11.80 4.38
CA VAL A 268 3.67 -11.26 4.37
C VAL A 268 3.86 -10.29 5.53
N ASN A 269 5.03 -10.34 6.15
CA ASN A 269 5.51 -9.25 7.00
C ASN A 269 5.71 -7.98 6.14
N GLY A 270 4.73 -7.07 6.17
CA GLY A 270 4.75 -5.81 5.42
C GLY A 270 5.56 -4.69 6.08
N MET A 271 6.30 -5.00 7.16
CA MET A 271 7.21 -4.08 7.82
C MET A 271 8.68 -4.35 7.48
N ASP A 272 9.02 -5.56 7.01
CA ASP A 272 10.34 -5.89 6.49
C ASP A 272 10.35 -5.70 4.96
N ILE A 273 11.14 -4.73 4.49
CA ILE A 273 11.24 -4.37 3.07
C ILE A 273 11.77 -5.51 2.19
N ILE A 274 12.68 -6.35 2.70
CA ILE A 274 13.25 -7.46 1.93
C ILE A 274 12.19 -8.56 1.77
N ALA A 275 11.42 -8.82 2.85
CA ALA A 275 10.29 -9.74 2.78
C ALA A 275 9.20 -9.23 1.84
N ALA A 276 8.89 -7.93 1.89
CA ALA A 276 7.90 -7.31 1.04
C ALA A 276 8.26 -7.42 -0.45
N LYS A 277 9.51 -7.06 -0.79
CA LYS A 277 10.05 -7.21 -2.14
C LYS A 277 9.98 -8.67 -2.61
N ARG A 278 10.48 -9.61 -1.81
CA ARG A 278 10.53 -11.03 -2.16
C ARG A 278 9.15 -11.62 -2.44
N ALA A 279 8.15 -11.22 -1.65
CA ALA A 279 6.77 -11.67 -1.87
C ALA A 279 6.18 -11.13 -3.18
N VAL A 280 6.55 -9.92 -3.57
CA VAL A 280 6.08 -9.30 -4.82
C VAL A 280 6.74 -9.97 -6.03
N GLU A 281 8.05 -10.24 -5.97
CA GLU A 281 8.75 -11.01 -7.00
C GLU A 281 8.09 -12.39 -7.20
N TYR A 282 7.80 -13.08 -6.10
CA TYR A 282 7.08 -14.36 -6.11
C TYR A 282 5.69 -14.23 -6.74
N ALA A 283 4.90 -13.23 -6.33
CA ALA A 283 3.55 -13.01 -6.83
C ALA A 283 3.53 -12.65 -8.32
N ARG A 284 4.47 -11.83 -8.78
CA ARG A 284 4.64 -11.49 -10.19
C ARG A 284 5.01 -12.73 -11.00
N LYS A 285 6.01 -13.49 -10.56
CA LYS A 285 6.42 -14.74 -11.21
C LYS A 285 5.27 -15.74 -11.28
N TRP A 286 4.50 -15.89 -10.20
CA TRP A 286 3.31 -16.74 -10.15
C TRP A 286 2.29 -16.38 -11.24
N ALA A 287 1.97 -15.09 -11.36
CA ALA A 287 0.93 -14.61 -12.27
C ALA A 287 1.38 -14.61 -13.74
N VAL A 288 2.64 -14.25 -14.00
CA VAL A 288 3.15 -13.98 -15.35
C VAL A 288 3.97 -15.15 -15.91
N ASP A 289 5.00 -15.59 -15.19
CA ASP A 289 5.96 -16.56 -15.70
C ASP A 289 5.43 -17.99 -15.56
N ASP A 290 4.75 -18.28 -14.43
CA ASP A 290 4.16 -19.59 -14.16
C ASP A 290 2.71 -19.70 -14.67
N GLU A 291 2.10 -18.59 -15.08
CA GLU A 291 0.74 -18.50 -15.62
C GLU A 291 -0.34 -19.15 -14.71
N LYS A 292 -0.14 -19.15 -13.39
CA LYS A 292 -1.02 -19.82 -12.40
C LYS A 292 -2.31 -19.04 -12.08
N GLY A 293 -2.52 -17.93 -12.77
CA GLY A 293 -3.68 -17.05 -12.59
C GLY A 293 -3.54 -16.14 -11.36
N PRO A 294 -4.66 -15.77 -10.71
CA PRO A 294 -4.60 -14.77 -9.66
C PRO A 294 -3.98 -15.33 -8.37
N LEU A 295 -3.46 -14.41 -7.56
CA LEU A 295 -2.93 -14.67 -6.22
C LEU A 295 -3.43 -13.58 -5.25
N LEU A 296 -3.76 -13.96 -4.02
CA LEU A 296 -3.96 -13.00 -2.93
C LEU A 296 -2.65 -12.74 -2.19
N LEU A 297 -2.32 -11.48 -1.95
CA LEU A 297 -1.17 -11.06 -1.16
C LEU A 297 -1.68 -10.23 0.01
N GLU A 298 -1.36 -10.59 1.25
CA GLU A 298 -1.68 -9.77 2.42
C GLU A 298 -0.41 -9.21 3.03
N PHE A 299 -0.23 -7.90 2.94
CA PHE A 299 0.80 -7.22 3.72
C PHE A 299 0.25 -6.90 5.11
N VAL A 300 0.84 -7.53 6.12
CA VAL A 300 0.60 -7.12 7.50
C VAL A 300 1.49 -5.93 7.80
N THR A 301 0.90 -4.75 7.85
CA THR A 301 1.61 -3.47 7.97
C THR A 301 0.93 -2.56 9.00
N TYR A 302 1.31 -1.28 9.07
CA TYR A 302 0.72 -0.35 10.03
C TYR A 302 0.84 1.12 9.61
N ARG A 303 -0.24 1.88 9.80
CA ARG A 303 -0.24 3.35 9.61
C ARG A 303 -0.06 4.08 10.94
N TYR A 304 0.90 4.99 11.03
CA TYR A 304 1.15 5.74 12.26
C TYR A 304 0.14 6.88 12.46
N GLY A 305 -0.28 7.55 11.38
CA GLY A 305 -1.34 8.54 11.41
C GLY A 305 -2.73 7.92 11.59
N GLY A 306 -3.73 8.75 11.90
CA GLY A 306 -5.13 8.37 11.83
C GLY A 306 -5.57 7.99 10.41
N HIS A 307 -6.88 7.79 10.21
CA HIS A 307 -7.38 7.35 8.92
C HIS A 307 -7.02 8.35 7.80
N SER A 308 -7.32 9.62 8.07
CA SER A 308 -7.01 10.80 7.26
C SER A 308 -6.59 11.93 8.19
N MET A 309 -6.25 13.10 7.62
CA MET A 309 -5.92 14.30 8.40
C MET A 309 -7.04 14.82 9.31
N SER A 310 -8.30 14.42 9.12
CA SER A 310 -9.41 14.79 10.02
C SER A 310 -9.59 13.82 11.19
N ASP A 311 -8.90 12.68 11.20
CA ASP A 311 -8.97 11.67 12.24
C ASP A 311 -7.68 11.66 13.07
N PRO A 312 -7.73 12.03 14.38
CA PRO A 312 -6.57 11.93 15.26
C PRO A 312 -6.09 10.49 15.52
N GLY A 313 -6.95 9.48 15.30
CA GLY A 313 -6.61 8.07 15.47
C GLY A 313 -6.46 7.59 16.91
N THR A 314 -6.94 8.34 17.90
CA THR A 314 -6.79 8.03 19.34
C THR A 314 -8.06 7.48 20.01
N THR A 315 -9.19 7.41 19.29
CA THR A 315 -10.49 6.96 19.85
C THR A 315 -10.69 5.45 19.73
N TYR A 316 -9.91 4.77 18.89
CA TYR A 316 -10.07 3.34 18.58
C TYR A 316 -8.77 2.52 18.75
N ARG A 317 -7.68 3.17 19.17
CA ARG A 317 -6.38 2.57 19.49
C ARG A 317 -5.58 3.50 20.40
N THR A 318 -4.60 2.94 21.09
CA THR A 318 -3.81 3.67 22.09
C THR A 318 -2.60 4.38 21.46
N ARG A 319 -2.10 5.44 22.11
CA ARG A 319 -0.85 6.10 21.68
C ARG A 319 0.34 5.19 21.88
N GLU A 320 0.29 4.37 22.93
CA GLU A 320 1.28 3.37 23.31
C GLU A 320 1.42 2.30 22.22
N GLU A 321 0.32 1.84 21.63
CA GLU A 321 0.34 0.92 20.48
C GLU A 321 1.09 1.54 19.30
N VAL A 322 0.74 2.76 18.91
CA VAL A 322 1.39 3.47 17.79
C VAL A 322 2.87 3.71 18.07
N GLN A 323 3.21 4.15 19.28
CA GLN A 323 4.59 4.37 19.70
C GLN A 323 5.40 3.08 19.67
N ARG A 324 4.85 1.98 20.19
CA ARG A 324 5.47 0.66 20.16
C ARG A 324 5.74 0.21 18.73
N MET A 325 4.74 0.31 17.84
CA MET A 325 4.91 -0.02 16.42
C MET A 325 6.04 0.80 15.79
N ARG A 326 6.04 2.12 15.99
CA ARG A 326 7.09 3.01 15.45
C ARG A 326 8.48 2.74 16.04
N SER A 327 8.57 2.41 17.32
CA SER A 327 9.87 2.25 17.98
C SER A 327 10.49 0.87 17.75
N THR A 328 9.68 -0.15 17.48
CA THR A 328 10.13 -1.55 17.40
C THR A 328 9.97 -2.20 16.02
N GLN A 329 9.18 -1.61 15.12
CA GLN A 329 8.80 -2.23 13.85
C GLN A 329 8.85 -1.27 12.66
N ASP A 330 9.48 -0.10 12.81
CA ASP A 330 9.54 0.87 11.70
C ASP A 330 10.37 0.34 10.53
N PRO A 331 9.83 0.37 9.29
CA PRO A 331 10.47 -0.29 8.15
C PRO A 331 11.80 0.38 7.76
N ILE A 332 11.90 1.69 7.94
CA ILE A 332 13.11 2.46 7.63
C ILE A 332 14.19 2.14 8.66
N ARG A 333 13.84 2.12 9.95
CA ARG A 333 14.78 1.72 11.01
C ARG A 333 15.23 0.27 10.90
N GLY A 334 14.33 -0.64 10.50
CA GLY A 334 14.68 -2.03 10.27
C GLY A 334 15.74 -2.18 9.19
N LEU A 335 15.52 -1.54 8.03
CA LEU A 335 16.52 -1.52 6.95
C LEU A 335 17.81 -0.80 7.35
N GLN A 336 17.72 0.31 8.09
CA GLN A 336 18.90 1.03 8.60
C GLN A 336 19.79 0.09 9.42
N LYS A 337 19.18 -0.69 10.32
CA LYS A 337 19.90 -1.64 11.17
C LYS A 337 20.58 -2.72 10.34
N TYR A 338 19.92 -3.27 9.33
CA TYR A 338 20.58 -4.21 8.40
C TYR A 338 21.81 -3.60 7.73
N ILE A 339 21.67 -2.38 7.19
CA ILE A 339 22.76 -1.71 6.46
C ILE A 339 23.97 -1.47 7.38
N GLU A 340 23.73 -1.03 8.62
CA GLU A 340 24.77 -0.76 9.61
C GLU A 340 25.43 -2.05 10.12
N GLU A 341 24.64 -3.06 10.51
CA GLU A 341 25.15 -4.33 11.06
C GLU A 341 25.90 -5.16 10.02
N TRP A 342 25.50 -5.08 8.74
CA TRP A 342 26.16 -5.82 7.66
C TRP A 342 27.34 -5.04 7.06
N GLY A 343 27.64 -3.85 7.57
CA GLY A 343 28.75 -3.01 7.11
C GLY A 343 28.57 -2.50 5.68
N VAL A 344 27.33 -2.33 5.22
CA VAL A 344 26.98 -1.89 3.86
C VAL A 344 27.18 -0.38 3.70
N ALA A 345 26.82 0.38 4.73
CA ALA A 345 27.10 1.82 4.84
C ALA A 345 27.13 2.25 6.30
N THR A 346 27.79 3.37 6.55
CA THR A 346 27.90 4.02 7.85
C THR A 346 26.66 4.85 8.18
N GLU A 347 26.46 5.14 9.46
CA GLU A 347 25.40 6.06 9.92
C GLU A 347 25.54 7.45 9.24
N GLN A 348 26.78 7.91 8.98
CA GLN A 348 27.03 9.20 8.31
C GLN A 348 26.55 9.18 6.84
N GLU A 349 26.80 8.10 6.10
CA GLU A 349 26.30 7.92 4.73
C GLU A 349 24.77 7.86 4.71
N LEU A 350 24.15 7.13 5.64
CA LEU A 350 22.69 7.05 5.75
C LEU A 350 22.05 8.40 6.14
N LYS A 351 22.72 9.19 6.98
CA LYS A 351 22.32 10.59 7.26
C LYS A 351 22.46 11.50 6.05
N ALA A 352 23.43 11.25 5.16
CA ALA A 352 23.54 12.00 3.92
C ALA A 352 22.36 11.69 2.99
N LEU A 353 21.98 10.42 2.82
CA LEU A 353 20.81 10.02 2.04
C LEU A 353 19.50 10.62 2.58
N ASP A 354 19.31 10.66 3.91
CA ASP A 354 18.14 11.33 4.51
C ASP A 354 18.14 12.84 4.24
N LYS A 355 19.31 13.50 4.30
CA LYS A 355 19.42 14.93 3.93
C LYS A 355 19.11 15.17 2.46
N GLU A 356 19.56 14.30 1.57
CA GLU A 356 19.24 14.37 0.14
C GLU A 356 17.73 14.21 -0.10
N ALA A 357 17.11 13.17 0.47
CA ALA A 357 15.66 12.94 0.39
C ALA A 357 14.87 14.13 0.92
N LYS A 358 15.32 14.73 2.03
CA LYS A 358 14.73 15.94 2.58
C LYS A 358 14.87 17.13 1.62
N ALA A 359 16.07 17.38 1.10
CA ALA A 359 16.32 18.50 0.19
C ALA A 359 15.49 18.38 -1.09
N GLU A 360 15.38 17.17 -1.65
CA GLU A 360 14.54 16.87 -2.81
C GLU A 360 13.06 17.20 -2.54
N VAL A 361 12.53 16.76 -1.40
CA VAL A 361 11.14 17.05 -1.02
C VAL A 361 10.92 18.54 -0.75
N ASP A 362 11.82 19.19 -0.02
CA ASP A 362 11.71 20.63 0.28
C ASP A 362 11.71 21.45 -1.02
N GLN A 363 12.61 21.12 -1.96
CA GLN A 363 12.64 21.76 -3.28
C GLN A 363 11.32 21.53 -4.04
N ALA A 364 10.84 20.29 -4.11
CA ALA A 364 9.61 19.95 -4.80
C ALA A 364 8.38 20.67 -4.20
N VAL A 365 8.36 20.88 -2.88
CA VAL A 365 7.30 21.64 -2.19
C VAL A 365 7.32 23.12 -2.58
N GLU A 366 8.50 23.74 -2.62
CA GLU A 366 8.60 25.15 -3.01
C GLU A 366 8.25 25.35 -4.49
N GLU A 367 8.70 24.46 -5.38
CA GLU A 367 8.30 24.46 -6.79
C GLU A 367 6.79 24.27 -6.96
N ALA A 368 6.18 23.35 -6.21
CA ALA A 368 4.73 23.13 -6.25
C ALA A 368 3.93 24.34 -5.76
N LYS A 369 4.41 25.07 -4.74
CA LYS A 369 3.76 26.30 -4.26
C LYS A 369 3.79 27.45 -5.27
N GLN A 370 4.83 27.50 -6.11
CA GLN A 370 4.96 28.50 -7.17
C GLN A 370 4.04 28.23 -8.36
N SER A 371 3.51 27.00 -8.47
CA SER A 371 2.57 26.63 -9.52
C SER A 371 1.25 27.43 -9.40
N PRO A 372 0.72 27.99 -10.50
CA PRO A 372 -0.53 28.74 -10.48
C PRO A 372 -1.73 27.85 -10.14
N GLU A 373 -2.79 28.46 -9.63
CA GLU A 373 -4.09 27.78 -9.52
C GLU A 373 -4.70 27.53 -10.90
N PRO A 374 -5.50 26.46 -11.09
CA PRO A 374 -6.26 26.23 -12.32
C PRO A 374 -7.10 27.44 -12.71
N GLN A 375 -7.15 27.74 -14.00
CA GLN A 375 -7.99 28.80 -14.54
C GLN A 375 -9.45 28.36 -14.57
N SER A 376 -10.38 29.32 -14.57
CA SER A 376 -11.82 29.00 -14.65
C SER A 376 -12.21 28.27 -15.94
N VAL A 377 -11.44 28.40 -17.02
CA VAL A 377 -11.64 27.64 -18.26
C VAL A 377 -11.33 26.15 -18.08
N ASP A 378 -10.41 25.80 -17.18
CA ASP A 378 -10.00 24.41 -16.93
C ASP A 378 -11.12 23.59 -16.27
N LEU A 379 -12.11 24.24 -15.66
CA LEU A 379 -13.33 23.59 -15.14
C LEU A 379 -14.05 22.77 -16.22
N TRP A 380 -13.93 23.20 -17.48
CA TRP A 380 -14.67 22.65 -18.61
C TRP A 380 -13.86 21.67 -19.46
N SER A 381 -12.59 21.44 -19.13
CA SER A 381 -11.75 20.48 -19.83
C SER A 381 -11.95 19.07 -19.25
N ASP A 382 -11.57 18.06 -20.05
CA ASP A 382 -11.44 16.66 -19.61
C ASP A 382 -12.73 15.97 -19.11
N ILE A 383 -13.91 16.56 -19.38
CA ILE A 383 -15.21 15.94 -19.11
C ILE A 383 -15.48 14.79 -20.10
N TYR A 384 -15.13 14.99 -21.37
CA TYR A 384 -15.22 14.01 -22.43
C TYR A 384 -13.84 13.78 -23.03
N TYR A 385 -13.64 12.61 -23.64
CA TYR A 385 -12.44 12.39 -24.45
C TYR A 385 -12.42 13.38 -25.61
N LYS A 386 -11.26 13.94 -25.91
CA LYS A 386 -11.11 14.98 -26.93
C LYS A 386 -11.74 14.57 -28.27
N GLY A 387 -12.66 15.41 -28.78
CA GLY A 387 -13.42 15.18 -30.01
C GLY A 387 -14.75 14.44 -29.80
N THR A 388 -15.13 14.13 -28.56
CA THR A 388 -16.41 13.48 -28.21
C THR A 388 -17.33 14.37 -27.38
N GLU A 389 -16.92 15.61 -27.13
CA GLU A 389 -17.68 16.60 -26.40
C GLU A 389 -18.97 17.03 -27.13
N PRO A 390 -20.06 17.30 -26.39
CA PRO A 390 -21.24 17.91 -26.96
C PRO A 390 -20.94 19.37 -27.38
N PRO A 391 -21.70 19.94 -28.33
CA PRO A 391 -21.49 21.33 -28.79
C PRO A 391 -21.60 22.40 -27.69
N ARG A 392 -22.27 22.09 -26.58
CA ARG A 392 -22.47 22.99 -25.44
C ARG A 392 -22.44 22.21 -24.13
N MET A 393 -21.79 22.78 -23.13
CA MET A 393 -21.81 22.30 -21.74
C MET A 393 -22.44 23.38 -20.86
N ARG A 394 -23.40 23.00 -20.01
CA ARG A 394 -24.07 23.90 -19.08
C ARG A 394 -23.43 23.78 -17.70
N GLY A 395 -23.08 24.92 -17.10
CA GLY A 395 -22.64 24.99 -15.70
C GLY A 395 -23.74 25.58 -14.84
N ARG A 396 -23.35 25.95 -13.62
CA ARG A 396 -24.19 26.77 -12.77
C ARG A 396 -23.53 28.10 -12.49
N GLU A 397 -24.33 29.16 -12.56
CA GLU A 397 -23.91 30.47 -12.07
C GLU A 397 -24.02 30.49 -10.54
N ARG A 398 -23.20 31.32 -9.88
CA ARG A 398 -23.19 31.42 -8.41
C ARG A 398 -24.57 31.79 -7.84
N GLU A 399 -25.38 32.49 -8.64
CA GLU A 399 -26.75 32.91 -8.33
C GLU A 399 -27.77 31.75 -8.38
N GLU A 400 -27.45 30.63 -9.03
CA GLU A 400 -28.29 29.42 -9.07
C GLU A 400 -28.04 28.48 -7.88
N VAL A 401 -27.06 28.77 -7.01
CA VAL A 401 -26.73 27.99 -5.81
C VAL A 401 -27.18 28.80 -4.59
N GLY A 402 -28.44 28.61 -4.20
CA GLY A 402 -29.09 29.28 -3.07
C GLY A 402 -28.50 28.95 -1.70
#